data_AF-E6LGI7-F1
#
_entry.id   AF-E6LGI7-F1
#
_cell.length_a   1.000
_cell.length_b   1.000
_cell.length_c   1.000
_cell.angle_alpha   90.00
_cell.angle_beta   90.00
_cell.angle_gamma   90.00
#
_symmetry.space_group_name_H-M   'P 1'
#
loop_
_entity.id
_entity.type
_entity.pdbx_description
1 polymer ?
#
loop_
_entity_poly.entity_id
_entity_poly.type
_entity_poly.pdbx_seq_one_letter_code
_entity_poly.pdbx_strand_id
1 'polypeptide(L)' 'MWISAYFSGVKVGLGTLIGMRLRRVSPRQIIQPLIKATKTGLDLTTDQLEAHYLAGGNVNRVIDALIASHRFSSRRY' A
#
# COMPACT_ATOMS: atom_id res chain seq x y z
N MET A 1 -17.94 0.39 12.55
CA MET A 1 -17.00 1.49 12.25
C MET A 1 -16.42 1.32 10.84
N TRP A 2 -17.02 1.95 9.82
CA TRP A 2 -16.83 1.67 8.38
C TRP A 2 -16.21 2.84 7.60
N ILE A 3 -15.41 3.70 8.27
CA ILE A 3 -15.00 5.03 7.73
C ILE A 3 -13.47 5.27 7.73
N SER A 4 -12.64 4.31 8.15
CA SER A 4 -11.22 4.60 8.45
C SER A 4 -10.28 4.87 7.24
N ALA A 5 -10.73 4.84 5.99
CA ALA A 5 -9.86 5.09 4.83
C ALA A 5 -9.99 6.50 4.21
N TYR A 6 -10.87 7.37 4.73
CA TYR A 6 -11.00 8.72 4.15
C TYR A 6 -9.79 9.62 4.47
N PHE A 7 -9.05 9.35 5.55
CA PHE A 7 -8.07 10.29 6.11
C PHE A 7 -6.59 9.99 5.83
N SER A 8 -6.25 8.93 5.09
CA SER A 8 -4.83 8.57 4.83
C SER A 8 -4.34 8.85 3.41
N GLY A 9 -5.07 9.62 2.60
CA GLY A 9 -4.71 9.88 1.19
C GLY A 9 -4.94 8.71 0.24
N VAL A 10 -5.39 7.56 0.77
CA VAL A 10 -5.67 6.33 0.00
C VAL A 10 -7.16 6.05 0.08
N LYS A 11 -7.90 6.32 -0.99
CA LYS A 11 -9.34 6.05 -1.11
C LYS A 11 -9.59 4.53 -1.25
N VAL A 12 -9.60 3.79 -0.13
CA VAL A 12 -10.01 2.37 -0.13
C VAL A 12 -11.49 2.27 0.19
N GLY A 13 -12.30 1.92 -0.81
CA GLY A 13 -13.74 1.71 -0.64
C GLY A 13 -14.08 0.33 -0.09
N LEU A 14 -15.33 0.17 0.36
CA LEU A 14 -15.87 -1.13 0.80
C LEU A 14 -15.85 -2.20 -0.30
N GLY A 15 -16.10 -1.80 -1.55
CA GLY A 15 -15.97 -2.69 -2.70
C GLY A 15 -14.56 -3.27 -2.86
N THR A 16 -13.51 -2.48 -2.56
CA THR A 16 -12.12 -2.92 -2.61
C THR A 16 -11.82 -3.96 -1.53
N LEU A 17 -12.33 -3.77 -0.31
CA LEU A 17 -12.17 -4.74 0.78
C LEU A 17 -12.85 -6.08 0.48
N ILE A 18 -14.03 -6.03 -0.14
CA ILE A 18 -14.76 -7.22 -0.58
C ILE A 18 -14.01 -7.91 -1.74
N GLY A 19 -13.52 -7.14 -2.72
CA GLY A 19 -12.70 -7.65 -3.81
C GLY A 19 -11.41 -8.33 -3.33
N MET A 20 -10.72 -7.77 -2.34
CA MET A 20 -9.55 -8.38 -1.71
C MET A 20 -9.88 -9.72 -1.06
N ARG A 21 -11.00 -9.81 -0.33
CA ARG A 21 -11.43 -11.08 0.27
C ARG A 21 -11.77 -12.14 -0.77
N LEU A 22 -12.40 -11.76 -1.89
CA LEU A 22 -12.68 -12.68 -3.00
C LEU A 22 -11.39 -13.20 -3.65
N ARG A 23 -10.38 -12.34 -3.79
CA ARG A 23 -9.04 -12.66 -4.31
C ARG A 23 -8.12 -13.37 -3.29
N ARG A 24 -8.63 -13.70 -2.09
CA ARG A 24 -7.85 -14.27 -0.96
C ARG A 24 -6.65 -13.41 -0.54
N VAL A 25 -6.74 -12.09 -0.70
CA VAL A 25 -5.71 -11.14 -0.27
C VAL A 25 -6.09 -10.53 1.07
N SER A 26 -5.15 -10.50 2.01
CA SER A 26 -5.35 -9.90 3.34
C SER A 26 -5.30 -8.36 3.26
N PRO A 27 -6.41 -7.63 3.52
CA PRO A 27 -6.43 -6.17 3.37
C PRO A 27 -5.40 -5.47 4.25
N ARG A 28 -5.15 -6.00 5.45
CA ARG A 28 -4.20 -5.45 6.41
C ARG A 28 -2.76 -5.44 5.90
N GLN A 29 -2.39 -6.42 5.08
CA GLN A 29 -1.03 -6.54 4.52
C GLN A 29 -0.81 -5.64 3.30
N ILE A 30 -1.87 -5.10 2.71
CA ILE A 30 -1.81 -4.16 1.58
C ILE A 30 -1.97 -2.72 2.07
N ILE A 31 -2.99 -2.46 2.89
CA ILE A 31 -3.36 -1.10 3.31
C ILE A 31 -2.27 -0.43 4.15
N GLN A 32 -1.65 -1.16 5.09
CA GLN A 32 -0.58 -0.58 5.93
C GLN A 32 0.63 -0.10 5.12
N PRO A 33 1.25 -0.94 4.26
CA PRO A 33 2.34 -0.49 3.39
C PRO A 33 1.90 0.60 2.40
N LEU A 34 0.68 0.51 1.86
CA LEU A 34 0.13 1.53 0.97
C LEU A 34 0.07 2.91 1.63
N ILE A 35 -0.44 2.99 2.87
CA ILE A 35 -0.47 4.25 3.64
C ILE A 35 0.95 4.79 3.87
N LYS A 36 1.92 3.92 4.20
CA LYS A 36 3.32 4.35 4.37
C LYS A 36 3.87 4.99 3.10
N ALA A 37 3.66 4.35 1.95
CA ALA A 37 4.13 4.82 0.66
C ALA A 37 3.48 6.16 0.27
N THR A 38 2.16 6.27 0.37
CA THR A 38 1.43 7.51 0.07
C THR A 38 1.86 8.66 0.97
N LYS A 39 2.12 8.41 2.27
CA LYS A 39 2.65 9.42 3.18
C LYS A 39 4.03 9.95 2.79
N THR A 40 4.84 9.14 2.12
CA THR A 40 6.15 9.54 1.62
C THR A 40 6.10 10.20 0.23
N GLY A 41 4.91 10.38 -0.35
CA GLY A 41 4.73 10.92 -1.70
C GLY A 41 4.95 9.89 -2.80
N LEU A 42 4.98 8.59 -2.47
CA LEU A 42 5.03 7.53 -3.46
C LEU A 42 3.62 7.23 -3.98
N ASP A 43 3.43 7.39 -5.29
CA ASP A 43 2.17 7.10 -5.99
C ASP A 43 2.12 5.60 -6.32
N LEU A 44 1.72 4.80 -5.33
CA LEU A 44 1.54 3.35 -5.49
C LEU A 44 0.06 2.99 -5.44
N THR A 45 -0.32 2.01 -6.24
CA THR A 45 -1.70 1.53 -6.30
C THR A 45 -1.86 0.23 -5.50
N THR A 46 -3.07 0.03 -5.00
CA THR A 46 -3.46 -1.19 -4.29
C THR A 46 -3.24 -2.45 -5.14
N ASP A 47 -3.51 -2.37 -6.44
CA ASP A 47 -3.40 -3.50 -7.38
C ASP A 47 -1.96 -4.00 -7.54
N GLN A 48 -0.98 -3.09 -7.62
CA GLN A 48 0.44 -3.45 -7.68
C GLN A 48 0.90 -4.19 -6.42
N LEU A 49 0.44 -3.74 -5.25
CA LEU A 49 0.75 -4.38 -3.97
C LEU A 49 0.05 -5.75 -3.87
N GLU A 50 -1.19 -5.86 -4.35
CA GLU A 50 -1.95 -7.11 -4.43
C GLU A 50 -1.25 -8.12 -5.34
N ALA A 51 -0.83 -7.71 -6.55
CA ALA A 51 -0.11 -8.56 -7.49
C ALA A 51 1.20 -9.10 -6.87
N HIS A 52 1.96 -8.26 -6.18
CA HIS A 52 3.18 -8.69 -5.51
C HIS A 52 2.91 -9.63 -4.33
N TYR A 53 1.84 -9.38 -3.57
CA TYR A 53 1.39 -10.27 -2.49
C TYR A 53 0.96 -11.64 -3.01
N LEU A 54 0.20 -11.68 -4.10
CA LEU A 54 -0.24 -12.91 -4.76
C LEU A 54 0.91 -13.69 -5.40
N ALA A 55 1.95 -13.00 -5.85
CA ALA A 55 3.20 -13.62 -6.30
C ALA A 55 4.02 -14.25 -5.15
N GLY A 56 3.55 -14.17 -3.90
CA GLY A 56 4.25 -14.66 -2.71
C GLY A 56 5.34 -13.71 -2.20
N GLY A 57 5.38 -12.48 -2.70
CA GLY A 57 6.36 -11.47 -2.32
C GLY A 57 6.04 -10.78 -0.99
N ASN A 58 7.08 -10.23 -0.34
CA ASN A 58 6.90 -9.46 0.89
C ASN A 58 6.74 -7.96 0.58
N VAL A 59 5.48 -7.54 0.51
CA VAL A 59 5.07 -6.16 0.22
C VAL A 59 5.74 -5.14 1.16
N ASN A 60 5.83 -5.41 2.46
CA ASN A 60 6.44 -4.48 3.41
C ASN A 60 7.92 -4.23 3.08
N ARG A 61 8.67 -5.29 2.75
CA ARG A 61 10.10 -5.18 2.45
C ARG A 61 10.37 -4.33 1.21
N VAL A 62 9.55 -4.48 0.17
CA VAL A 62 9.66 -3.67 -1.06
C VAL A 62 9.36 -2.20 -0.77
N ILE A 63 8.31 -1.95 0.01
CA ILE A 63 7.90 -0.58 0.35
C ILE A 63 8.93 0.12 1.20
N ASP A 64 9.45 -0.54 2.24
CA ASP A 64 10.50 0.03 3.08
C ASP A 64 11.77 0.35 2.25
N ALA A 65 12.13 -0.49 1.27
CA ALA A 65 13.23 -0.22 0.34
C ALA A 65 12.95 0.97 -0.61
N LEU A 66 11.74 1.08 -1.16
CA LEU A 66 11.31 2.21 -1.99
C LEU A 66 11.34 3.53 -1.19
N ILE A 67 10.85 3.52 0.04
CA ILE A 67 10.88 4.67 0.94
C ILE A 67 12.32 5.07 1.25
N ALA A 68 13.20 4.11 1.55
CA ALA A 68 14.62 4.39 1.81
C ALA A 68 15.30 5.05 0.60
N SER A 69 15.02 4.54 -0.60
CA SER A 69 15.53 5.08 -1.87
C SER A 69 15.01 6.50 -2.13
N HIS A 70 13.71 6.72 -1.92
CA HIS A 70 13.07 8.02 -2.09
C HIS A 70 13.61 9.07 -1.11
N ARG A 71 13.78 8.70 0.17
CA ARG A 71 14.37 9.55 1.21
C ARG A 71 15.83 9.89 0.94
N PHE A 72 16.61 8.96 0.39
CA PHE A 72 18.00 9.24 0.02
C PHE A 72 18.06 10.21 -1.17
N SER A 73 17.21 10.01 -2.17
CA SER A 73 17.12 10.90 -3.34
C SER A 73 16.73 12.33 -2.97
N SER A 74 15.78 12.52 -2.03
CA SER A 74 15.35 13.85 -1.61
C SER A 74 16.33 14.58 -0.70
N ARG A 75 17.37 13.91 -0.19
CA ARG A 75 18.41 14.50 0.66
C ARG A 75 19.57 15.12 -0.14
N ARG A 76 19.54 15.04 -1.47
CA ARG A 76 20.61 15.51 -2.37
C ARG A 76 20.37 16.87 -3.02
N TYR A 77 19.28 17.57 -2.66
CA TYR A 77 18.98 18.93 -3.11
C TYR A 77 18.71 19.84 -1.92
#